data_AF-T1QXT6-F1
#
_entry.id   AF-T1QXT6-F1
#
_cell.length_a   1.000
_cell.length_b   1.000
_cell.length_c   1.000
_cell.angle_alpha   90.00
_cell.angle_beta   90.00
_cell.angle_gamma   90.00
#
_symmetry.space_group_name_H-M   'P 1'
#
loop_
_entity.id
_entity.type
_entity.pdbx_description
1 polymer ?
#
loop_
_entity_poly.entity_id
_entity_poly.type
_entity_poly.pdbx_seq_one_letter_code
_entity_poly.pdbx_strand_id
1 'polypeptide(L)'
;WANRHLHLIAQKLYLSNEEDVHQMHSLLAEYFLGAWSGGRKKIFTYDNNHFTSLNISHHKNPHHQQSHEKTSSDKYSYDRQTPEQPWVFQCNLLEPDIFFVNHRKMIELVYHLTRSGRTDDLMFGVIMNFSWLYTMIKIGQFEKAITDIDLAYSYTQEKELKFLATTLRSIKVKVLKNPASLSAELQQRLLPVVTSL
;
A
#
# COMPACT_ATOMS: atom_id res chain seq x y z
N TRP A 1 1.50 -10.48 27.27
CA TRP A 1 1.60 -9.03 27.52
C TRP A 1 0.83 -8.27 26.43
N ALA A 2 -0.50 -8.22 26.54
CA ALA A 2 -1.31 -7.33 25.72
C ALA A 2 -2.23 -6.58 26.69
N ASN A 3 -1.98 -5.29 26.89
CA ASN A 3 -2.85 -4.46 27.69
C ASN A 3 -4.15 -4.25 26.89
N ARG A 4 -5.27 -4.83 27.37
CA ARG A 4 -6.58 -4.75 26.71
C ARG A 4 -7.06 -3.31 26.49
N HIS A 5 -6.55 -2.36 27.28
CA HIS A 5 -6.87 -0.94 27.16
C HIS A 5 -6.02 -0.18 26.14
N LEU A 6 -4.91 -0.74 25.65
CA LEU A 6 -4.02 -0.04 24.73
C LEU A 6 -4.74 0.39 23.44
N HIS A 7 -5.56 -0.50 22.86
CA HIS A 7 -6.34 -0.18 21.67
C HIS A 7 -7.35 0.95 21.93
N LEU A 8 -8.05 0.91 23.07
CA LEU A 8 -9.02 1.94 23.46
C LEU A 8 -8.36 3.31 23.66
N ILE A 9 -7.20 3.32 24.32
CA ILE A 9 -6.42 4.56 24.55
C ILE A 9 -5.90 5.09 23.21
N ALA A 10 -5.35 4.22 22.36
CA ALA A 10 -4.88 4.62 21.04
C ALA A 10 -6.01 5.19 20.17
N GLN A 11 -7.19 4.57 20.22
CA GLN A 11 -8.36 5.05 19.50
C GLN A 11 -8.79 6.43 20.00
N LYS A 12 -8.84 6.62 21.32
CA LYS A 12 -9.22 7.90 21.92
C LYS A 12 -8.22 9.02 21.60
N LEU A 13 -6.92 8.75 21.71
CA LEU A 13 -5.87 9.77 21.60
C LEU A 13 -5.43 10.06 20.16
N TYR A 14 -5.40 9.05 19.29
CA TYR A 14 -4.78 9.17 17.97
C TYR A 14 -5.72 8.85 16.80
N LEU A 15 -6.79 8.08 17.02
CA LEU A 15 -7.66 7.59 15.93
C LEU A 15 -9.12 8.05 16.07
N SER A 16 -9.34 9.18 16.74
CA SER A 16 -10.69 9.73 16.98
C SER A 16 -11.16 10.67 15.86
N ASN A 17 -10.23 11.30 15.15
CA ASN A 17 -10.51 12.12 13.97
C ASN A 17 -10.38 11.26 12.71
N GLU A 18 -11.48 11.04 12.01
CA GLU A 18 -11.53 10.24 10.78
C GLU A 18 -10.64 10.79 9.66
N GLU A 19 -10.49 12.11 9.54
CA GLU A 19 -9.62 12.73 8.53
C GLU A 19 -8.15 12.45 8.83
N ASP A 20 -7.74 12.61 10.10
CA ASP A 20 -6.37 12.28 10.53
C ASP A 20 -6.07 10.78 10.32
N VAL A 21 -7.05 9.92 10.57
CA VAL A 21 -6.95 8.45 10.35
C VAL A 21 -6.85 8.14 8.85
N HIS A 22 -7.65 8.79 8.02
CA HIS A 22 -7.63 8.65 6.57
C HIS A 22 -6.28 9.09 5.99
N GLN A 23 -5.75 10.22 6.46
CA GLN A 23 -4.41 10.71 6.10
C GLN A 23 -3.32 9.75 6.57
N MET A 24 -3.42 9.20 7.79
CA MET A 24 -2.50 8.19 8.29
C MET A 24 -2.46 6.95 7.38
N HIS A 25 -3.62 6.43 6.98
CA HIS A 25 -3.70 5.30 6.04
C HIS A 25 -3.09 5.65 4.69
N SER A 26 -3.32 6.85 4.18
CA SER A 26 -2.71 7.33 2.94
C SER A 26 -1.18 7.39 3.05
N LEU A 27 -0.64 7.86 4.17
CA LEU A 27 0.81 7.91 4.43
C LEU A 27 1.44 6.52 4.51
N LEU A 28 0.76 5.55 5.15
CA LEU A 28 1.24 4.17 5.22
C LEU A 28 1.19 3.49 3.84
N ALA A 29 0.17 3.76 3.05
CA ALA A 29 0.11 3.30 1.66
C ALA A 29 1.27 3.88 0.82
N GLU A 30 1.56 5.18 0.93
CA GLU A 30 2.70 5.82 0.24
C GLU A 30 4.04 5.16 0.60
N TYR A 31 4.25 4.84 1.88
CA TYR A 31 5.45 4.15 2.34
C TYR A 31 5.61 2.80 1.64
N PHE A 32 4.58 1.96 1.68
CA PHE A 32 4.61 0.63 1.06
C PHE A 32 4.62 0.65 -0.46
N LEU A 33 4.06 1.69 -1.10
CA LEU A 33 4.18 1.90 -2.55
C LEU A 33 5.58 2.41 -2.96
N GLY A 34 6.41 2.84 -2.01
CA GLY A 34 7.72 3.41 -2.31
C GLY A 34 7.63 4.80 -2.96
N ALA A 35 6.58 5.58 -2.65
CA ALA A 35 6.37 6.89 -3.29
C ALA A 35 7.55 7.85 -3.06
N TRP A 36 8.24 7.71 -1.93
CA TRP A 36 9.32 8.59 -1.46
C TRP A 36 10.67 7.88 -1.32
N SER A 37 10.87 6.75 -2.03
CA SER A 37 12.16 6.07 -2.10
C SER A 37 13.00 6.57 -3.29
N GLY A 38 14.26 6.12 -3.38
CA GLY A 38 15.12 6.43 -4.52
C GLY A 38 15.51 7.90 -4.66
N GLY A 39 15.67 8.62 -3.53
CA GLY A 39 16.09 10.02 -3.52
C GLY A 39 14.96 11.04 -3.76
N ARG A 40 13.71 10.60 -3.86
CA ARG A 40 12.56 11.48 -4.09
C ARG A 40 12.28 12.35 -2.87
N LYS A 41 12.30 13.67 -3.08
CA LYS A 41 12.01 14.64 -2.02
C LYS A 41 10.52 14.75 -1.79
N LYS A 42 10.09 14.63 -0.53
CA LYS A 42 8.71 14.92 -0.13
C LYS A 42 8.57 16.40 0.20
N ILE A 43 7.50 17.02 -0.30
CA ILE A 43 7.18 18.44 -0.07
C ILE A 43 6.42 18.57 1.25
N PHE A 44 6.79 19.57 2.04
CA PHE A 44 6.09 19.98 3.26
C PHE A 44 5.71 21.43 3.15
N THR A 45 4.44 21.72 3.41
CA THR A 45 3.97 23.06 3.71
C THR A 45 4.10 23.24 5.22
N TYR A 46 4.81 24.27 5.64
CA TYR A 46 4.78 24.70 7.04
C TYR A 46 3.45 25.44 7.24
N ASP A 47 2.35 24.71 7.28
CA ASP A 47 1.09 25.25 7.74
C ASP A 47 0.96 24.91 9.22
N ASN A 48 0.72 25.92 10.05
CA ASN A 48 0.68 25.79 11.52
C ASN A 48 -0.47 24.91 12.04
N ASN A 49 -1.20 24.21 11.17
CA ASN A 49 -2.30 23.34 11.52
C ASN A 49 -1.79 21.91 11.70
N HIS A 50 -1.29 21.71 12.91
CA HIS A 50 -1.26 20.46 13.67
C HIS A 50 -2.19 19.36 13.16
N PHE A 51 -1.68 18.12 13.14
CA PHE A 51 -2.49 16.95 13.51
C PHE A 51 -3.36 17.35 14.72
N THR A 52 -4.66 17.50 14.49
CA THR A 52 -5.58 18.07 15.49
C THR A 52 -5.68 17.24 16.78
N SER A 53 -5.15 16.01 16.75
CA SER A 53 -5.11 15.07 17.86
C SER A 53 -4.06 15.34 18.94
N LEU A 54 -3.05 16.19 18.69
CA LEU A 54 -2.01 16.51 19.69
C LEU A 54 -2.20 17.89 20.29
N ASN A 55 -3.29 18.09 21.03
CA ASN A 55 -3.43 19.24 21.93
C ASN A 55 -2.52 19.07 23.17
N ILE A 56 -1.19 19.09 22.99
CA ILE A 56 -0.20 19.19 24.09
C ILE A 56 0.08 20.69 24.38
N SER A 57 -0.97 21.50 24.35
CA SER A 57 -0.88 22.97 24.46
C SER A 57 -0.62 23.48 25.89
N HIS A 58 -0.34 22.60 26.86
CA HIS A 58 -0.11 23.00 28.25
C HIS A 58 1.34 23.31 28.65
N HIS A 59 2.31 23.30 27.73
CA HIS A 59 3.64 23.85 28.00
C HIS A 59 4.12 24.79 26.90
N LYS A 60 3.52 25.99 26.85
CA LYS A 60 4.14 27.13 26.13
C LYS A 60 5.06 27.88 27.10
N ASN A 61 6.35 27.96 26.74
CA ASN A 61 7.22 29.03 27.19
C ASN A 61 6.90 30.29 26.37
N PRO A 62 6.55 31.43 26.99
CA PRO A 62 6.27 32.65 26.27
C PRO A 62 7.57 33.43 26.13
N HIS A 63 8.23 33.39 24.97
CA HIS A 63 9.07 34.49 24.48
C HIS A 63 9.63 34.10 23.11
N HIS A 64 9.01 34.58 22.04
CA HIS A 64 9.68 35.27 20.93
C HIS A 64 8.59 35.77 19.97
N GLN A 65 8.17 37.01 20.19
CA GLN A 65 7.61 37.84 19.13
C GLN A 65 8.76 38.19 18.18
N GLN A 66 8.61 37.86 16.90
CA GLN A 66 9.12 38.73 15.85
C GLN A 66 8.29 38.55 14.57
N SER A 67 7.71 39.68 14.20
CA SER A 67 7.16 40.09 12.92
C SER A 67 7.95 39.61 11.70
N HIS A 68 7.26 39.19 10.64
CA HIS A 68 7.18 39.92 9.37
C HIS A 68 6.31 39.17 8.35
N GLU A 69 5.33 39.89 7.80
CA GLU A 69 4.52 39.47 6.67
C GLU A 69 5.39 39.23 5.42
N LYS A 70 5.28 38.02 4.86
CA LYS A 70 5.22 37.77 3.41
C LYS A 70 4.55 36.41 3.18
N THR A 71 3.38 36.45 2.57
CA THR A 71 2.59 35.31 2.14
C THR A 71 3.25 34.63 0.94
N SER A 72 4.33 33.89 1.19
CA SER A 72 4.72 32.75 0.38
C SER A 72 4.74 31.56 1.32
N SER A 73 3.87 30.58 1.11
CA SER A 73 4.03 29.28 1.75
C SER A 73 5.36 28.71 1.26
N ASP A 74 6.44 28.91 2.02
CA ASP A 74 7.74 28.36 1.70
C ASP A 74 7.62 26.83 1.71
N LYS A 75 7.57 26.24 0.51
CA LYS A 75 7.47 24.80 0.32
C LYS A 75 8.86 24.21 0.51
N TYR A 76 9.11 23.64 1.68
CA TYR A 76 10.33 22.89 1.94
C TYR A 76 10.23 21.51 1.29
N SER A 77 11.34 20.97 0.79
CA SER A 77 11.39 19.60 0.29
C SER A 77 12.66 18.90 0.74
N TYR A 78 12.50 17.69 1.27
CA TYR A 78 13.61 16.89 1.78
C TYR A 78 13.51 15.46 1.28
N ASP A 79 14.65 14.90 0.88
CA ASP A 79 14.79 13.47 0.70
C ASP A 79 14.86 12.84 2.09
N ARG A 80 13.89 11.97 2.39
CA ARG A 80 13.81 11.28 3.68
C ARG A 80 14.67 10.01 3.70
N GLN A 81 15.32 9.68 2.60
CA GLN A 81 16.09 8.45 2.41
C GLN A 81 15.25 7.20 2.75
N THR A 82 13.97 7.23 2.36
CA THR A 82 13.04 6.13 2.67
C THR A 82 13.47 4.89 1.86
N PRO A 83 13.63 3.72 2.50
CA PRO A 83 14.00 2.51 1.77
C PRO A 83 12.87 2.10 0.81
N GLU A 84 13.25 1.54 -0.35
CA GLU A 84 12.28 0.90 -1.23
C GLU A 84 11.55 -0.23 -0.51
N GLN A 85 10.29 -0.42 -0.89
CA GLN A 85 9.43 -1.48 -0.36
C GLN A 85 9.08 -2.45 -1.50
N PRO A 86 10.00 -3.32 -1.95
CA PRO A 86 9.67 -4.33 -2.95
C PRO A 86 8.74 -5.39 -2.34
N TRP A 87 8.06 -6.16 -3.19
CA TRP A 87 7.32 -7.35 -2.74
C TRP A 87 8.24 -8.41 -2.15
N VAL A 88 9.45 -8.47 -2.71
CA VAL A 88 10.47 -9.47 -2.44
C VAL A 88 11.83 -8.80 -2.41
N PHE A 89 12.58 -9.00 -1.33
CA PHE A 89 13.98 -8.61 -1.22
C PHE A 89 14.86 -9.71 -1.79
N GLN A 90 15.63 -9.38 -2.83
CA GLN A 90 16.59 -10.29 -3.42
C GLN A 90 17.96 -10.07 -2.77
N CYS A 91 18.49 -11.11 -2.12
CA CYS A 91 19.79 -11.04 -1.44
C CYS A 91 20.95 -11.46 -2.35
N ASN A 92 20.69 -12.28 -3.37
CA ASN A 92 21.69 -12.71 -4.33
C ASN A 92 21.10 -12.71 -5.75
N LEU A 93 21.73 -11.97 -6.67
CA LEU A 93 21.30 -11.91 -8.06
C LEU A 93 21.55 -13.23 -8.80
N LEU A 94 22.48 -14.04 -8.31
CA LEU A 94 22.84 -15.34 -8.91
C LEU A 94 21.89 -16.48 -8.48
N GLU A 95 21.06 -16.25 -7.45
CA GLU A 95 20.11 -17.24 -6.90
C GLU A 95 18.70 -16.65 -6.83
N PRO A 96 18.03 -16.44 -7.97
CA PRO A 96 16.73 -15.74 -8.03
C PRO A 96 15.59 -16.47 -7.31
N ASP A 97 15.74 -17.77 -7.05
CA ASP A 97 14.75 -18.55 -6.29
C ASP A 97 14.90 -18.40 -4.76
N ILE A 98 15.99 -17.81 -4.27
CA ILE A 98 16.19 -17.53 -2.84
C ILE A 98 15.86 -16.06 -2.58
N PHE A 99 14.75 -15.84 -1.90
CA PHE A 99 14.25 -14.49 -1.68
C PHE A 99 13.49 -14.33 -0.36
N PHE A 100 13.43 -13.10 0.13
CA PHE A 100 12.72 -12.75 1.37
C PHE A 100 11.50 -11.91 1.06
N VAL A 101 10.33 -12.37 1.49
CA VAL A 101 9.06 -11.67 1.23
C VAL A 101 8.93 -10.46 2.16
N ASN A 102 8.49 -9.32 1.62
CA ASN A 102 8.06 -8.19 2.43
C ASN A 102 6.67 -8.46 3.02
N HIS A 103 6.61 -9.27 4.07
CA HIS A 103 5.34 -9.67 4.69
C HIS A 103 4.47 -8.48 5.11
N ARG A 104 5.08 -7.40 5.60
CA ARG A 104 4.36 -6.18 5.98
C ARG A 104 3.64 -5.58 4.78
N LYS A 105 4.35 -5.35 3.67
CA LYS A 105 3.73 -4.84 2.44
C LYS A 105 2.63 -5.76 1.93
N MET A 106 2.84 -7.07 1.94
CA MET A 106 1.86 -8.07 1.47
C MET A 106 0.56 -8.11 2.29
N ILE A 107 0.63 -7.77 3.58
CA ILE A 107 -0.51 -7.87 4.52
C ILE A 107 -1.16 -6.49 4.73
N GLU A 108 -0.37 -5.44 4.92
CA GLU A 108 -0.83 -4.13 5.37
C GLU A 108 -1.24 -3.20 4.22
N LEU A 109 -0.64 -3.32 3.02
CA LEU A 109 -0.86 -2.35 1.94
C LEU A 109 -2.31 -2.34 1.43
N VAL A 110 -2.90 -3.52 1.18
CA VAL A 110 -4.31 -3.63 0.75
C VAL A 110 -5.25 -3.00 1.78
N TYR A 111 -4.98 -3.23 3.07
CA TYR A 111 -5.74 -2.63 4.16
C TYR A 111 -5.63 -1.09 4.14
N HIS A 112 -4.42 -0.55 4.00
CA HIS A 112 -4.26 0.91 3.96
C HIS A 112 -4.86 1.56 2.72
N LEU A 113 -4.78 0.92 1.55
CA LEU A 113 -5.37 1.43 0.31
C LEU A 113 -6.90 1.46 0.37
N THR A 114 -7.52 0.39 0.88
CA THR A 114 -8.99 0.34 1.06
C THR A 114 -9.46 1.37 2.08
N ARG A 115 -8.75 1.53 3.21
CA ARG A 115 -9.10 2.53 4.24
C ARG A 115 -8.83 3.97 3.83
N SER A 116 -7.97 4.21 2.85
CA SER A 116 -7.70 5.55 2.29
C SER A 116 -8.48 5.85 1.01
N GLY A 117 -9.37 4.96 0.58
CA GLY A 117 -10.15 5.13 -0.65
C GLY A 117 -9.32 5.19 -1.94
N ARG A 118 -8.03 4.83 -1.91
CA ARG A 118 -7.10 4.91 -3.05
C ARG A 118 -7.27 3.69 -3.96
N THR A 119 -8.39 3.65 -4.68
CA THR A 119 -8.78 2.51 -5.53
C THR A 119 -7.84 2.28 -6.71
N ASP A 120 -7.33 3.34 -7.33
CA ASP A 120 -6.41 3.21 -8.47
C ASP A 120 -5.09 2.56 -8.06
N ASP A 121 -4.54 2.98 -6.92
CA ASP A 121 -3.34 2.38 -6.35
C ASP A 121 -3.58 0.93 -5.88
N LEU A 122 -4.79 0.61 -5.40
CA LEU A 122 -5.18 -0.77 -5.10
C LEU A 122 -5.17 -1.62 -6.36
N MET A 123 -5.80 -1.14 -7.43
CA MET A 123 -5.90 -1.82 -8.72
C MET A 123 -4.52 -2.02 -9.34
N PHE A 124 -3.80 -0.94 -9.65
CA PHE A 124 -2.59 -0.99 -10.46
C PHE A 124 -1.32 -1.22 -9.63
N GLY A 125 -1.30 -0.72 -8.39
CA GLY A 125 -0.18 -0.89 -7.47
C GLY A 125 -0.10 -2.28 -6.85
N VAL A 126 -1.22 -3.01 -6.76
CA VAL A 126 -1.29 -4.32 -6.08
C VAL A 126 -1.97 -5.39 -6.91
N ILE A 127 -3.27 -5.25 -7.17
CA ILE A 127 -4.10 -6.39 -7.62
C ILE A 127 -3.77 -6.84 -9.05
N MET A 128 -3.55 -5.88 -9.95
CA MET A 128 -3.11 -6.12 -11.33
C MET A 128 -1.58 -6.20 -11.46
N ASN A 129 -0.84 -6.20 -10.34
CA ASN A 129 0.60 -6.32 -10.36
C ASN A 129 1.01 -7.79 -10.48
N PHE A 130 1.64 -8.15 -11.60
CA PHE A 130 2.09 -9.52 -11.84
C PHE A 130 3.09 -10.02 -10.79
N SER A 131 4.00 -9.16 -10.32
CA SER A 131 5.00 -9.54 -9.31
C SER A 131 4.34 -9.88 -7.97
N TRP A 132 3.34 -9.10 -7.55
CA TRP A 132 2.52 -9.40 -6.37
C TRP A 132 1.83 -10.76 -6.51
N LEU A 133 1.09 -10.95 -7.61
CA LEU A 133 0.32 -12.18 -7.83
C LEU A 133 1.22 -13.41 -7.91
N TYR A 134 2.31 -13.34 -8.67
CA TYR A 134 3.30 -14.41 -8.76
C TYR A 134 3.89 -14.74 -7.39
N THR A 135 4.26 -13.71 -6.61
CA THR A 135 4.79 -13.88 -5.25
C THR A 135 3.78 -14.59 -4.36
N MET A 136 2.51 -14.16 -4.34
CA MET A 136 1.44 -14.81 -3.57
C MET A 136 1.32 -16.30 -3.88
N ILE A 137 1.37 -16.67 -5.16
CA ILE A 137 1.30 -18.08 -5.59
C ILE A 137 2.55 -18.84 -5.14
N LYS A 138 3.75 -18.30 -5.37
CA LYS A 138 5.03 -18.92 -4.96
C LYS A 138 5.09 -19.21 -3.46
N ILE A 139 4.50 -18.34 -2.63
CA ILE A 139 4.53 -18.49 -1.16
C ILE A 139 3.30 -19.23 -0.61
N GLY A 140 2.49 -19.85 -1.47
CA GLY A 140 1.32 -20.66 -1.06
C GLY A 140 0.09 -19.86 -0.62
N GLN A 141 0.02 -18.56 -0.92
CA GLN A 141 -1.05 -17.65 -0.53
C GLN A 141 -2.10 -17.44 -1.64
N PHE A 142 -2.34 -18.46 -2.47
CA PHE A 142 -3.27 -18.38 -3.60
C PHE A 142 -4.68 -17.95 -3.17
N GLU A 143 -5.25 -18.57 -2.12
CA GLU A 143 -6.60 -18.23 -1.65
C GLU A 143 -6.69 -16.80 -1.10
N LYS A 144 -5.62 -16.33 -0.44
CA LYS A 144 -5.55 -14.94 0.01
C LYS A 144 -5.51 -13.98 -1.18
N ALA A 145 -4.77 -14.29 -2.24
CA ALA A 145 -4.74 -13.46 -3.44
C ALA A 145 -6.12 -13.35 -4.09
N ILE A 146 -6.87 -14.44 -4.15
CA ILE A 146 -8.26 -14.44 -4.64
C ILE A 146 -9.16 -13.58 -3.76
N THR A 147 -9.03 -13.72 -2.43
CA THR A 147 -9.77 -12.89 -1.47
C THR A 147 -9.46 -11.40 -1.65
N ASP A 148 -8.19 -11.04 -1.83
CA ASP A 148 -7.76 -9.66 -2.05
C ASP A 148 -8.29 -9.12 -3.40
N ILE A 149 -8.37 -9.94 -4.45
CA ILE A 149 -8.98 -9.56 -5.74
C ILE A 149 -10.50 -9.32 -5.59
N ASP A 150 -11.21 -10.23 -4.92
CA ASP A 150 -12.65 -10.09 -4.69
C ASP A 150 -12.96 -8.87 -3.80
N LEU A 151 -12.11 -8.59 -2.80
CA LEU A 151 -12.17 -7.38 -1.99
C LEU A 151 -12.02 -6.13 -2.86
N ALA A 152 -11.01 -6.08 -3.71
CA ALA A 152 -10.82 -4.93 -4.61
C ALA A 152 -12.01 -4.75 -5.56
N TYR A 153 -12.57 -5.84 -6.09
CA TYR A 153 -13.79 -5.79 -6.89
C TYR A 153 -14.96 -5.17 -6.14
N SER A 154 -15.11 -5.44 -4.83
CA SER A 154 -16.18 -4.83 -4.03
C SER A 154 -16.09 -3.29 -3.96
N TYR A 155 -14.88 -2.74 -4.04
CA TYR A 155 -14.64 -1.29 -4.04
C TYR A 155 -14.68 -0.65 -5.43
N THR A 156 -14.21 -1.35 -6.47
CA THR A 156 -14.03 -0.74 -7.81
C THR A 156 -15.09 -1.15 -8.82
N GLN A 157 -15.74 -2.31 -8.62
CA GLN A 157 -16.70 -2.92 -9.55
C GLN A 157 -16.15 -3.18 -10.97
N GLU A 158 -14.82 -3.20 -11.13
CA GLU A 158 -14.15 -3.42 -12.41
C GLU A 158 -14.29 -4.87 -12.89
N LYS A 159 -14.77 -5.06 -14.11
CA LYS A 159 -15.11 -6.39 -14.64
C LYS A 159 -13.85 -7.25 -14.87
N GLU A 160 -12.74 -6.60 -15.11
CA GLU A 160 -11.40 -7.16 -15.28
C GLU A 160 -10.99 -7.97 -14.05
N LEU A 161 -11.35 -7.50 -12.84
CA LEU A 161 -11.06 -8.23 -11.61
C LEU A 161 -11.86 -9.52 -11.49
N LYS A 162 -13.15 -9.48 -11.85
CA LYS A 162 -14.01 -10.67 -11.86
C LYS A 162 -13.49 -11.69 -12.89
N PHE A 163 -13.06 -11.21 -14.06
CA PHE A 163 -12.42 -12.03 -15.08
C PHE A 163 -11.11 -12.64 -14.57
N LEU A 164 -10.24 -11.84 -13.95
CA LEU A 164 -8.96 -12.29 -13.39
C LEU A 164 -9.17 -13.36 -12.33
N ALA A 165 -10.07 -13.14 -11.37
CA ALA A 165 -10.36 -14.10 -10.30
C ALA A 165 -10.91 -15.42 -10.86
N THR A 166 -11.83 -15.36 -11.83
CA THR A 166 -12.38 -16.55 -12.49
C THR A 166 -11.29 -17.32 -13.25
N THR A 167 -10.46 -16.60 -13.99
CA THR A 167 -9.31 -17.15 -14.72
C THR A 167 -8.36 -17.85 -13.77
N LEU A 168 -7.96 -17.21 -12.68
CA LEU A 168 -7.06 -17.78 -11.68
C LEU A 168 -7.62 -19.06 -11.06
N ARG A 169 -8.90 -19.06 -10.66
CA ARG A 169 -9.56 -20.26 -10.13
C ARG A 169 -9.50 -21.41 -11.14
N SER A 170 -9.68 -21.14 -12.44
CA SER A 170 -9.60 -22.17 -13.50
C SER A 170 -8.20 -22.77 -13.69
N ILE A 171 -7.13 -22.04 -13.34
CA ILE A 171 -5.73 -22.49 -13.49
C ILE A 171 -5.09 -22.93 -12.19
N LYS A 172 -5.81 -22.84 -11.06
CA LYS A 172 -5.30 -23.08 -9.71
C LYS A 172 -4.36 -24.28 -9.62
N VAL A 173 -4.81 -25.45 -10.07
CA VAL A 173 -4.03 -26.70 -9.97
C VAL A 173 -2.69 -26.59 -10.72
N LYS A 174 -2.69 -25.97 -11.90
CA LYS A 174 -1.47 -25.82 -12.71
C LYS A 174 -0.48 -24.84 -12.10
N VAL A 175 -0.96 -23.67 -11.67
CA VAL A 175 -0.09 -22.61 -11.12
C VAL A 175 0.41 -22.93 -9.72
N LEU A 176 -0.34 -23.72 -8.93
CA LEU A 176 0.14 -24.24 -7.65
C LEU A 176 1.24 -25.29 -7.85
N LYS A 177 1.13 -26.13 -8.88
CA LYS A 177 2.16 -27.12 -9.22
C LYS A 177 3.42 -26.48 -9.82
N ASN A 178 3.24 -25.46 -10.67
CA ASN A 178 4.33 -24.73 -11.30
C ASN A 178 4.00 -23.22 -11.37
N PRO A 179 4.39 -22.42 -10.37
CA PRO A 179 4.13 -20.98 -10.37
C PRO A 179 4.69 -20.24 -11.58
N ALA A 180 5.82 -20.71 -12.16
CA ALA A 180 6.42 -20.10 -13.35
C ALA A 180 5.51 -20.19 -14.60
N SER A 181 4.54 -21.10 -14.60
CA SER A 181 3.54 -21.20 -15.67
C SER A 181 2.49 -20.08 -15.67
N LEU A 182 2.41 -19.26 -14.60
CA LEU A 182 1.38 -18.24 -14.44
C LEU A 182 1.26 -17.32 -15.65
N SER A 183 2.39 -16.80 -16.16
CA SER A 183 2.39 -15.89 -17.31
C SER A 183 1.75 -16.54 -18.55
N ALA A 184 2.20 -17.75 -18.90
CA ALA A 184 1.69 -18.48 -20.07
C ALA A 184 0.20 -18.83 -19.93
N GLU A 185 -0.24 -19.29 -18.75
CA GLU A 185 -1.63 -19.65 -18.49
C GLU A 185 -2.59 -18.45 -18.52
N LEU A 186 -2.13 -17.27 -18.09
CA LEU A 186 -2.87 -16.00 -18.20
C LEU A 186 -2.95 -15.54 -19.66
N GLN A 187 -1.82 -15.51 -20.38
CA GLN A 187 -1.77 -15.09 -21.78
C GLN A 187 -2.69 -15.95 -22.66
N GLN A 188 -2.66 -17.28 -22.50
CA GLN A 188 -3.51 -18.18 -23.28
C GLN A 188 -5.01 -17.90 -23.12
N ARG A 189 -5.43 -17.39 -21.95
CA ARG A 189 -6.84 -17.05 -21.68
C ARG A 189 -7.21 -15.63 -22.06
N LEU A 190 -6.25 -14.72 -22.08
CA LEU A 190 -6.45 -13.33 -22.50
C LEU A 190 -6.49 -13.19 -24.02
N LEU A 191 -5.71 -13.98 -24.76
CA LEU A 191 -5.60 -13.90 -26.22
C LEU A 191 -6.96 -13.98 -26.95
N PRO A 192 -7.87 -14.93 -26.63
CA PRO A 192 -9.19 -14.99 -27.26
C PRO A 192 -10.07 -13.78 -26.95
N VAL A 193 -9.86 -13.14 -25.80
CA VAL A 193 -10.66 -11.97 -25.36
C VAL A 193 -10.20 -10.72 -26.10
N VAL A 194 -8.89 -10.49 -26.18
CA VAL A 194 -8.32 -9.31 -26.87
C VAL A 194 -8.58 -9.35 -28.38
N THR A 195 -8.61 -10.54 -28.97
CA THR A 195 -8.91 -10.71 -30.41
C THR A 195 -10.40 -10.54 -30.75
N SER A 196 -11.27 -10.50 -29.74
CA SER A 196 -12.72 -10.34 -29.89
C SER A 196 -13.23 -8.92 -29.59
N LEU A 197 -12.34 -8.01 -29.20
CA LEU A 197 -12.58 -6.57 -29.03
C LEU A 197 -12.28 -5.85 -30.34
#